data_AF-A0A486XTK0-F1
#
_entry.id   AF-A0A486XTK0-F1
#
_cell.length_a   1.000
_cell.length_b   1.000
_cell.length_c   1.000
_cell.angle_alpha   90.00
_cell.angle_beta   90.00
_cell.angle_gamma   90.00
#
_symmetry.space_group_name_H-M   'P 1'
#
loop_
_entity.id
_entity.type
_entity.pdbx_description
1 polymer ?
#
loop_
_entity_poly.entity_id
_entity_poly.type
_entity_poly.pdbx_seq_one_letter_code
_entity_poly.pdbx_strand_id
1 'polypeptide(L)'
;MKEDDFLWLQQWFRVHCNGNWEQDDRIQIGNIDNPGWSLTIDLEDTELESKNFQKIKIDRSEEDWILCTVKNTKFEGRCGIENLPGTLKVFRHWVENESFDFTLENIKIKENLMIEDDFLWLQQWYQDNCDGDWEHTYGVSLENIDNPGWSLIIDLNETDLEYANFQEIKIDRSEEDWILCTVKNTKFEGRCGVRNLPEVLKVFRHWVIENEPSKNNEYAWNDYVIIKQDAPEQFCPGEIGVVCGMSEIKFEDIAKEFFSELGDWIYIIKFKTGREIRVAGRFLEKYSEV
;
A
#
# COMPACT_ATOMS: atom_id res chain seq x y z
N MET A 1 -2.74 -7.88 18.52
CA MET A 1 -2.67 -7.72 17.06
C MET A 1 -2.37 -9.09 16.49
N LYS A 2 -3.18 -9.59 15.55
CA LYS A 2 -2.73 -10.71 14.72
C LYS A 2 -1.54 -10.20 13.90
N GLU A 3 -0.48 -10.99 13.86
CA GLU A 3 0.71 -10.67 13.09
C GLU A 3 0.39 -10.72 11.60
N ASP A 4 0.66 -9.61 10.92
CA ASP A 4 0.56 -9.49 9.46
C ASP A 4 1.42 -10.58 8.78
N ASP A 5 0.90 -11.20 7.72
CA ASP A 5 1.56 -12.32 7.05
C ASP A 5 2.83 -11.88 6.30
N PHE A 6 2.89 -10.61 5.89
CA PHE A 6 4.08 -10.05 5.30
C PHE A 6 5.17 -9.77 6.36
N LEU A 7 4.79 -9.23 7.52
CA LEU A 7 5.69 -9.13 8.67
C LEU A 7 6.17 -10.52 9.14
N TRP A 8 5.28 -11.52 9.13
CA TRP A 8 5.65 -12.90 9.40
C TRP A 8 6.68 -13.42 8.38
N LEU A 9 6.51 -13.13 7.08
CA LEU A 9 7.47 -13.52 6.04
C LEU A 9 8.84 -12.87 6.27
N GLN A 10 8.89 -11.60 6.66
CA GLN A 10 10.14 -10.92 7.04
C GLN A 10 10.84 -11.61 8.21
N GLN A 11 10.08 -12.06 9.21
CA GLN A 11 10.64 -12.79 10.34
C GLN A 11 11.10 -14.19 9.95
N TRP A 12 10.31 -14.89 9.13
CA TRP A 12 10.66 -16.19 8.59
C TRP A 12 11.97 -16.11 7.82
N PHE A 13 12.11 -15.16 6.88
CA PHE A 13 13.35 -14.89 6.15
C PHE A 13 14.53 -14.68 7.10
N ARG A 14 14.37 -13.80 8.10
CA ARG A 14 15.42 -13.50 9.09
C ARG A 14 15.93 -14.76 9.81
N VAL A 15 15.04 -15.65 10.23
CA VAL A 15 15.40 -16.85 10.99
C VAL A 15 16.16 -17.86 10.13
N HIS A 16 15.98 -17.83 8.82
CA HIS A 16 16.66 -18.74 7.87
C HIS A 16 17.94 -18.14 7.29
N CYS A 17 18.20 -16.85 7.48
CA CYS A 17 19.50 -16.24 7.18
C CYS A 17 20.59 -16.93 8.02
N ASN A 18 21.57 -17.51 7.34
CA ASN A 18 22.64 -18.30 7.98
C ASN A 18 24.05 -17.89 7.52
N GLY A 19 24.16 -16.79 6.79
CA GLY A 19 25.39 -16.30 6.18
C GLY A 19 25.57 -16.73 4.72
N ASN A 20 24.79 -17.70 4.23
CA ASN A 20 24.89 -18.25 2.88
C ASN A 20 23.55 -18.25 2.14
N TRP A 21 22.46 -18.63 2.80
CA TRP A 21 21.16 -18.80 2.16
C TRP A 21 20.61 -17.47 1.59
N GLU A 22 20.89 -16.36 2.27
CA GLU A 22 20.46 -15.02 1.87
C GLU A 22 21.19 -14.41 0.66
N GLN A 23 22.25 -15.05 0.16
CA GLN A 23 23.13 -14.51 -0.91
C GLN A 23 22.54 -14.63 -2.33
N ASP A 24 21.32 -15.17 -2.46
CA ASP A 24 20.58 -15.26 -3.72
C ASP A 24 19.17 -14.66 -3.54
N ASP A 25 18.49 -14.35 -4.65
CA ASP A 25 17.09 -13.87 -4.68
C ASP A 25 16.09 -15.01 -4.33
N ARG A 26 16.17 -15.50 -3.09
CA ARG A 26 15.41 -16.65 -2.56
C ARG A 26 13.92 -16.37 -2.37
N ILE A 27 13.53 -15.13 -2.09
CA ILE A 27 12.14 -14.69 -1.96
C ILE A 27 11.88 -13.64 -3.02
N GLN A 28 10.91 -13.91 -3.89
CA GLN A 28 10.53 -13.01 -4.99
C GLN A 28 9.02 -12.85 -5.02
N ILE A 29 8.57 -11.61 -5.01
CA ILE A 29 7.19 -11.21 -5.31
C ILE A 29 7.23 -10.35 -6.57
N GLY A 30 6.34 -10.62 -7.51
CA GLY A 30 6.22 -9.80 -8.72
C GLY A 30 4.90 -10.04 -9.44
N ASN A 31 4.67 -9.33 -10.55
CA ASN A 31 3.42 -9.44 -11.29
C ASN A 31 3.41 -10.54 -12.36
N ILE A 32 2.22 -10.83 -12.88
CA ILE A 32 1.98 -11.76 -14.00
C ILE A 32 0.98 -11.16 -15.00
N ASP A 33 1.06 -11.62 -16.25
CA ASP A 33 0.13 -11.28 -17.33
C ASP A 33 -1.32 -11.65 -16.99
N ASN A 34 -2.26 -10.75 -17.33
CA ASN A 34 -3.64 -10.72 -16.85
C ASN A 34 -3.65 -10.48 -15.33
N PRO A 35 -3.85 -9.22 -14.89
CA PRO A 35 -3.34 -8.68 -13.64
C PRO A 35 -3.34 -9.65 -12.47
N GLY A 36 -2.16 -9.85 -11.89
CA GLY A 36 -2.01 -10.76 -10.77
C GLY A 36 -0.64 -10.69 -10.13
N TRP A 37 -0.44 -11.58 -9.17
CA TRP A 37 0.78 -11.68 -8.39
C TRP A 37 1.40 -13.05 -8.47
N SER A 38 2.69 -13.05 -8.23
CA SER A 38 3.50 -14.23 -8.05
C SER A 38 4.30 -14.13 -6.76
N LEU A 39 4.46 -15.27 -6.11
CA LEU A 39 5.31 -15.45 -4.96
C LEU A 39 6.17 -16.68 -5.23
N THR A 40 7.48 -16.52 -5.23
CA THR A 40 8.44 -17.61 -5.30
C THR A 40 9.28 -17.58 -4.03
N ILE A 41 9.34 -18.70 -3.33
CA ILE A 41 10.20 -18.87 -2.16
C ILE A 41 11.04 -20.12 -2.40
N ASP A 42 12.34 -19.95 -2.51
CA ASP A 42 13.30 -21.04 -2.56
C ASP A 42 13.40 -21.69 -1.18
N LEU A 43 13.28 -23.01 -1.15
CA LEU A 43 13.25 -23.82 0.06
C LEU A 43 14.55 -24.64 0.20
N GLU A 44 15.47 -24.54 -0.77
CA GLU A 44 16.79 -25.19 -0.69
C GLU A 44 17.48 -24.84 0.64
N ASP A 45 18.09 -25.84 1.28
CA ASP A 45 18.77 -25.71 2.58
C ASP A 45 17.88 -25.27 3.76
N THR A 46 16.55 -25.38 3.62
CA THR A 46 15.58 -25.19 4.72
C THR A 46 14.96 -26.51 5.15
N GLU A 47 14.32 -26.55 6.32
CA GLU A 47 13.54 -27.72 6.75
C GLU A 47 12.33 -28.01 5.85
N LEU A 48 11.94 -27.06 5.00
CA LEU A 48 10.82 -27.15 4.08
C LEU A 48 11.18 -27.88 2.77
N GLU A 49 12.47 -28.02 2.44
CA GLU A 49 12.95 -28.62 1.19
C GLU A 49 12.33 -30.01 0.92
N SER A 50 12.18 -30.80 1.99
CA SER A 50 11.63 -32.16 1.96
C SER A 50 10.18 -32.26 2.44
N LYS A 51 9.58 -31.13 2.84
CA LYS A 51 8.22 -31.10 3.37
C LYS A 51 7.21 -31.32 2.25
N ASN A 52 6.26 -32.22 2.45
CA ASN A 52 5.21 -32.46 1.47
C ASN A 52 4.25 -31.25 1.40
N PHE A 53 3.99 -30.78 0.19
CA PHE A 53 2.97 -29.77 -0.07
C PHE A 53 1.89 -30.34 -0.99
N GLN A 54 0.64 -30.30 -0.53
CA GLN A 54 -0.49 -30.61 -1.40
C GLN A 54 -0.80 -29.39 -2.26
N LYS A 55 -0.70 -29.55 -3.58
CA LYS A 55 -1.09 -28.50 -4.55
C LYS A 55 -2.46 -27.91 -4.19
N ILE A 56 -2.51 -26.58 -4.13
CA ILE A 56 -3.75 -25.83 -3.94
C ILE A 56 -4.11 -25.18 -5.27
N LYS A 57 -5.35 -25.37 -5.70
CA LYS A 57 -5.94 -24.65 -6.84
C LYS A 57 -7.34 -24.18 -6.45
N ILE A 58 -7.54 -22.88 -6.48
CA ILE A 58 -8.81 -22.18 -6.26
C ILE A 58 -9.04 -21.29 -7.48
N ASP A 59 -10.24 -21.36 -8.02
CA ASP A 59 -10.60 -20.73 -9.29
C ASP A 59 -12.07 -20.28 -9.17
N ARG A 60 -12.27 -18.98 -8.95
CA ARG A 60 -13.60 -18.38 -8.71
C ARG A 60 -14.00 -17.42 -9.81
N SER A 61 -13.04 -16.65 -10.33
CA SER A 61 -13.17 -15.82 -11.53
C SER A 61 -11.80 -15.60 -12.18
N GLU A 62 -11.76 -14.86 -13.28
CA GLU A 62 -10.52 -14.49 -13.97
C GLU A 62 -9.57 -13.65 -13.09
N GLU A 63 -10.11 -12.90 -12.13
CA GLU A 63 -9.35 -12.05 -11.19
C GLU A 63 -9.30 -12.63 -9.76
N ASP A 64 -10.15 -13.61 -9.43
CA ASP A 64 -10.21 -14.26 -8.12
C ASP A 64 -9.81 -15.74 -8.21
N TRP A 65 -8.50 -15.98 -8.07
CA TRP A 65 -7.91 -17.31 -8.11
C TRP A 65 -6.60 -17.39 -7.35
N ILE A 66 -6.25 -18.59 -6.87
CA ILE A 66 -4.99 -18.92 -6.19
C ILE A 66 -4.50 -20.27 -6.69
N LEU A 67 -3.22 -20.34 -7.03
CA LEU A 67 -2.50 -21.55 -7.40
C LEU A 67 -1.20 -21.61 -6.61
N CYS A 68 -1.08 -22.59 -5.72
CA CYS A 68 0.16 -22.85 -4.99
C CYS A 68 0.68 -24.25 -5.30
N THR A 69 1.97 -24.37 -5.56
CA THR A 69 2.67 -25.65 -5.73
C THR A 69 4.06 -25.61 -5.11
N VAL A 70 4.62 -26.77 -4.77
CA VAL A 70 6.06 -26.90 -4.53
C VAL A 70 6.65 -27.73 -5.67
N LYS A 71 7.67 -27.19 -6.35
CA LYS A 71 8.40 -27.85 -7.45
C LYS A 71 9.85 -27.41 -7.43
N ASN A 72 10.76 -28.34 -7.71
CA ASN A 72 12.21 -28.05 -7.80
C ASN A 72 12.70 -27.21 -6.61
N THR A 73 12.40 -27.66 -5.38
CA THR A 73 12.72 -26.97 -4.11
C THR A 73 12.17 -25.56 -3.97
N LYS A 74 11.21 -25.12 -4.80
CA LYS A 74 10.58 -23.80 -4.69
C LYS A 74 9.10 -23.93 -4.36
N PHE A 75 8.64 -23.14 -3.40
CA PHE A 75 7.23 -22.80 -3.26
C PHE A 75 6.89 -21.74 -4.32
N GLU A 76 5.89 -22.04 -5.15
CA GLU A 76 5.40 -21.17 -6.21
C GLU A 76 3.92 -20.89 -5.97
N GLY A 77 3.61 -19.65 -5.62
CA GLY A 77 2.27 -19.08 -5.58
C GLY A 77 2.02 -18.19 -6.79
N ARG A 78 0.87 -18.34 -7.43
CA ARG A 78 0.34 -17.45 -8.46
C ARG A 78 -1.10 -17.14 -8.11
N CYS A 79 -1.52 -15.90 -8.23
CA CYS A 79 -2.87 -15.52 -7.86
C CYS A 79 -3.35 -14.29 -8.61
N GLY A 80 -4.67 -14.09 -8.61
CA GLY A 80 -5.26 -12.87 -9.14
C GLY A 80 -4.95 -11.64 -8.29
N ILE A 81 -5.43 -10.48 -8.75
CA ILE A 81 -4.95 -9.15 -8.34
C ILE A 81 -5.11 -8.83 -6.84
N GLU A 82 -6.15 -9.34 -6.19
CA GLU A 82 -6.42 -9.12 -4.75
C GLU A 82 -5.95 -10.28 -3.85
N ASN A 83 -5.32 -11.32 -4.41
CA ASN A 83 -5.17 -12.61 -3.73
C ASN A 83 -3.76 -12.89 -3.17
N LEU A 84 -2.83 -11.94 -3.25
CA LEU A 84 -1.49 -12.12 -2.69
C LEU A 84 -1.49 -12.33 -1.17
N PRO A 85 -2.30 -11.63 -0.34
CA PRO A 85 -2.43 -11.93 1.08
C PRO A 85 -2.91 -13.37 1.34
N GLY A 86 -3.84 -13.87 0.52
CA GLY A 86 -4.30 -15.25 0.59
C GLY A 86 -3.19 -16.25 0.26
N THR A 87 -2.34 -15.92 -0.71
CA THR A 87 -1.20 -16.74 -1.13
C THR A 87 -0.10 -16.80 -0.04
N LEU A 88 0.21 -15.67 0.60
CA LEU A 88 1.12 -15.61 1.75
C LEU A 88 0.61 -16.45 2.92
N LYS A 89 -0.70 -16.40 3.20
CA LYS A 89 -1.35 -17.24 4.22
C LYS A 89 -1.20 -18.73 3.92
N VAL A 90 -1.38 -19.14 2.67
CA VAL A 90 -1.18 -20.55 2.28
C VAL A 90 0.24 -21.01 2.63
N PHE A 91 1.25 -20.19 2.32
CA PHE A 91 2.63 -20.51 2.67
C PHE A 91 2.81 -20.60 4.19
N ARG A 92 2.39 -19.57 4.94
CA ARG A 92 2.48 -19.52 6.40
C ARG A 92 1.84 -20.74 7.08
N HIS A 93 0.57 -21.02 6.79
CA HIS A 93 -0.14 -22.14 7.40
C HIS A 93 0.52 -23.49 7.06
N TRP A 94 1.03 -23.63 5.83
CA TRP A 94 1.79 -24.80 5.46
C TRP A 94 3.06 -24.91 6.30
N VAL A 95 3.84 -23.84 6.48
CA VAL A 95 5.04 -23.83 7.34
C VAL A 95 4.70 -24.20 8.78
N GLU A 96 3.65 -23.60 9.35
CA GLU A 96 3.25 -23.76 10.76
C GLU A 96 2.51 -25.08 11.06
N ASN A 97 2.15 -25.88 10.05
CA ASN A 97 1.35 -27.11 10.15
C ASN A 97 -0.07 -26.89 10.72
N GLU A 98 -0.65 -25.73 10.47
CA GLU A 98 -2.03 -25.44 10.85
C GLU A 98 -3.02 -25.95 9.79
N SER A 99 -4.20 -26.42 10.21
CA SER A 99 -5.25 -26.81 9.27
C SER A 99 -5.84 -25.57 8.57
N PHE A 100 -5.72 -25.50 7.25
CA PHE A 100 -6.22 -24.37 6.46
C PHE A 100 -7.65 -24.61 5.99
N ASP A 101 -8.65 -23.99 6.65
CA ASP A 101 -10.02 -23.90 6.15
C ASP A 101 -10.20 -22.59 5.37
N PHE A 102 -10.14 -22.71 4.05
CA PHE A 102 -10.23 -21.59 3.15
C PHE A 102 -11.55 -20.81 3.29
N THR A 103 -12.68 -21.45 3.58
CA THR A 103 -13.98 -20.75 3.63
C THR A 103 -14.07 -19.82 4.84
N LEU A 104 -13.60 -20.29 6.00
CA LEU A 104 -13.54 -19.50 7.23
C LEU A 104 -12.49 -18.40 7.17
N GLU A 105 -11.33 -18.67 6.55
CA GLU A 105 -10.26 -17.68 6.45
C GLU A 105 -10.60 -16.56 5.44
N ASN A 106 -11.35 -16.84 4.37
CA ASN A 106 -11.82 -15.79 3.45
C ASN A 106 -12.77 -14.78 4.11
N ILE A 107 -13.62 -15.22 5.05
CA ILE A 107 -14.48 -14.32 5.83
C ILE A 107 -13.61 -13.44 6.74
N LYS A 108 -12.62 -14.03 7.43
CA LYS A 108 -11.69 -13.29 8.29
C LYS A 108 -10.75 -12.36 7.52
N ILE A 109 -10.35 -12.72 6.29
CA ILE A 109 -9.55 -11.87 5.39
C ILE A 109 -10.31 -10.58 5.12
N LYS A 110 -11.59 -10.67 4.73
CA LYS A 110 -12.42 -9.49 4.45
C LYS A 110 -12.69 -8.64 5.70
N GLU A 111 -12.81 -9.25 6.87
CA GLU A 111 -13.03 -8.54 8.14
C GLU A 111 -11.78 -7.83 8.69
N ASN A 112 -10.57 -8.30 8.34
CA ASN A 112 -9.30 -7.76 8.85
C ASN A 112 -8.70 -6.60 8.03
N LEU A 113 -9.34 -6.16 6.94
CA LEU A 113 -8.89 -5.07 6.04
C LEU A 113 -8.92 -3.66 6.67
N MET A 114 -8.96 -3.55 8.00
CA MET A 114 -9.18 -2.29 8.74
C MET A 114 -7.95 -1.81 9.52
N ILE A 115 -6.74 -2.13 9.04
CA ILE A 115 -5.49 -1.53 9.53
C ILE A 115 -4.74 -1.04 8.29
N GLU A 116 -4.17 0.16 8.36
CA GLU A 116 -3.28 0.76 7.34
C GLU A 116 -2.18 -0.24 6.96
N ASP A 117 -2.44 -1.00 5.90
CA ASP A 117 -1.52 -1.97 5.33
C ASP A 117 -0.99 -1.34 4.04
N ASP A 118 0.21 -0.76 4.11
CA ASP A 118 0.86 -0.11 2.97
C ASP A 118 1.11 -1.11 1.82
N PHE A 119 1.13 -2.41 2.10
CA PHE A 119 1.26 -3.45 1.08
C PHE A 119 -0.07 -3.72 0.36
N LEU A 120 -1.19 -3.67 1.09
CA LEU A 120 -2.51 -3.68 0.46
C LEU A 120 -2.72 -2.42 -0.38
N TRP A 121 -2.31 -1.27 0.12
CA TRP A 121 -2.34 -0.02 -0.65
C TRP A 121 -1.49 -0.15 -1.93
N LEU A 122 -0.30 -0.75 -1.87
CA LEU A 122 0.53 -0.98 -3.07
C LEU A 122 -0.15 -1.90 -4.08
N GLN A 123 -0.89 -2.92 -3.62
CA GLN A 123 -1.68 -3.78 -4.52
C GLN A 123 -2.79 -3.00 -5.21
N GLN A 124 -3.48 -2.12 -4.48
CA GLN A 124 -4.49 -1.24 -5.06
C GLN A 124 -3.87 -0.26 -6.05
N TRP A 125 -2.74 0.36 -5.70
CA TRP A 125 -2.01 1.25 -6.60
C TRP A 125 -1.61 0.54 -7.89
N TYR A 126 -1.09 -0.70 -7.81
CA TYR A 126 -0.80 -1.51 -9.00
C TYR A 126 -2.07 -1.72 -9.84
N GLN A 127 -3.18 -2.11 -9.21
CA GLN A 127 -4.46 -2.32 -9.88
C GLN A 127 -4.98 -1.07 -10.58
N ASP A 128 -4.84 0.09 -9.96
CA ASP A 128 -5.32 1.37 -10.51
C ASP A 128 -4.51 1.82 -11.73
N ASN A 129 -3.27 1.31 -11.89
CA ASN A 129 -2.42 1.57 -13.06
C ASN A 129 -2.53 0.48 -14.15
N CYS A 130 -3.21 -0.65 -13.89
CA CYS A 130 -3.48 -1.64 -14.93
C CYS A 130 -4.53 -1.12 -15.91
N ASP A 131 -4.19 -1.07 -17.20
CA ASP A 131 -5.06 -0.56 -18.26
C ASP A 131 -5.26 -1.53 -19.43
N GLY A 132 -4.66 -2.72 -19.36
CA GLY A 132 -4.69 -3.73 -20.42
C GLY A 132 -3.38 -3.82 -21.22
N ASP A 133 -2.52 -2.81 -21.15
CA ASP A 133 -1.21 -2.78 -21.80
C ASP A 133 -0.07 -2.65 -20.77
N TRP A 134 -0.26 -1.84 -19.73
CA TRP A 134 0.76 -1.55 -18.73
C TRP A 134 1.26 -2.80 -18.00
N GLU A 135 0.35 -3.67 -17.55
CA GLU A 135 0.66 -4.89 -16.79
C GLU A 135 1.45 -5.94 -17.58
N HIS A 136 1.49 -5.82 -18.91
CA HIS A 136 2.25 -6.72 -19.79
C HIS A 136 3.73 -6.32 -19.90
N THR A 137 4.08 -5.09 -19.51
CA THR A 137 5.42 -4.52 -19.72
C THR A 137 6.06 -4.04 -18.41
N TYR A 138 5.24 -3.56 -17.48
CA TYR A 138 5.64 -2.86 -16.27
C TYR A 138 5.02 -3.51 -15.03
N GLY A 139 5.59 -3.22 -13.85
CA GLY A 139 4.99 -3.70 -12.62
C GLY A 139 5.75 -3.33 -11.36
N VAL A 140 5.47 -4.11 -10.34
CA VAL A 140 6.07 -4.12 -9.02
C VAL A 140 6.87 -5.41 -8.87
N SER A 141 8.09 -5.29 -8.35
CA SER A 141 8.92 -6.43 -7.96
C SER A 141 9.52 -6.20 -6.60
N LEU A 142 9.58 -7.26 -5.80
CA LEU A 142 10.11 -7.26 -4.45
C LEU A 142 10.92 -8.53 -4.26
N GLU A 143 12.19 -8.36 -3.90
CA GLU A 143 13.14 -9.46 -3.72
C GLU A 143 13.98 -9.25 -2.45
N ASN A 144 14.48 -10.35 -1.85
CA ASN A 144 15.48 -10.22 -0.79
C ASN A 144 16.86 -9.88 -1.36
N ILE A 145 17.77 -9.38 -0.51
CA ILE A 145 19.16 -9.04 -0.89
C ILE A 145 20.19 -9.61 0.12
N ASP A 146 21.43 -9.78 -0.35
CA ASP A 146 22.56 -10.47 0.32
C ASP A 146 22.94 -9.96 1.72
N ASN A 147 22.69 -8.68 2.01
CA ASN A 147 22.84 -8.11 3.36
C ASN A 147 21.43 -7.96 3.93
N PRO A 148 20.96 -8.95 4.72
CA PRO A 148 19.56 -9.32 4.80
C PRO A 148 18.62 -8.11 4.76
N GLY A 149 17.77 -8.10 3.76
CA GLY A 149 16.98 -6.93 3.44
C GLY A 149 16.08 -7.17 2.26
N TRP A 150 15.51 -6.07 1.76
CA TRP A 150 14.56 -6.08 0.66
C TRP A 150 14.94 -5.05 -0.39
N SER A 151 14.69 -5.38 -1.65
CA SER A 151 14.71 -4.50 -2.80
C SER A 151 13.30 -4.46 -3.40
N LEU A 152 12.67 -3.30 -3.36
CA LEU A 152 11.39 -2.99 -3.98
C LEU A 152 11.65 -2.13 -5.23
N ILE A 153 11.20 -2.59 -6.38
CA ILE A 153 11.27 -1.85 -7.65
C ILE A 153 9.85 -1.71 -8.19
N ILE A 154 9.47 -0.48 -8.52
CA ILE A 154 8.17 -0.15 -9.09
C ILE A 154 8.40 0.63 -10.38
N ASP A 155 7.92 0.10 -11.50
CA ASP A 155 7.91 0.81 -12.77
C ASP A 155 6.94 1.99 -12.73
N LEU A 156 7.38 3.13 -13.24
CA LEU A 156 6.62 4.38 -13.26
C LEU A 156 6.30 4.84 -14.68
N ASN A 157 6.81 4.16 -15.70
CA ASN A 157 6.48 4.42 -17.10
C ASN A 157 4.97 4.43 -17.29
N GLU A 158 4.47 5.42 -18.04
CA GLU A 158 3.05 5.52 -18.40
C GLU A 158 2.11 5.67 -17.17
N THR A 159 2.67 5.99 -16.00
CA THR A 159 1.93 6.42 -14.80
C THR A 159 2.03 7.93 -14.63
N ASP A 160 1.19 8.51 -13.76
CA ASP A 160 1.27 9.94 -13.37
C ASP A 160 2.63 10.31 -12.72
N LEU A 161 3.44 9.32 -12.33
CA LEU A 161 4.72 9.49 -11.66
C LEU A 161 5.94 9.39 -12.59
N GLU A 162 5.77 9.11 -13.89
CA GLU A 162 6.88 8.84 -14.83
C GLU A 162 7.96 9.94 -14.80
N TYR A 163 7.54 11.19 -14.64
CA TYR A 163 8.40 12.37 -14.60
C TYR A 163 8.32 13.15 -13.28
N ALA A 164 7.71 12.55 -12.25
CA ALA A 164 7.61 13.18 -10.94
C ALA A 164 9.02 13.30 -10.31
N ASN A 165 9.28 14.44 -9.67
CA ASN A 165 10.55 14.63 -8.97
C ASN A 165 10.53 13.86 -7.66
N PHE A 166 11.58 13.09 -7.41
CA PHE A 166 11.80 12.41 -6.15
C PHE A 166 13.13 12.87 -5.54
N GLN A 167 13.09 13.32 -4.29
CA GLN A 167 14.31 13.57 -3.54
C GLN A 167 14.80 12.26 -2.94
N GLU A 168 16.04 11.85 -3.25
CA GLU A 168 16.66 10.67 -2.65
C GLU A 168 16.55 10.71 -1.11
N ILE A 169 16.09 9.59 -0.54
CA ILE A 169 16.02 9.38 0.89
C ILE A 169 17.02 8.30 1.25
N LYS A 170 17.97 8.63 2.10
CA LYS A 170 18.96 7.70 2.64
C LYS A 170 19.02 7.85 4.15
N ILE A 171 18.67 6.78 4.86
CA ILE A 171 18.75 6.72 6.33
C ILE A 171 19.51 5.46 6.71
N ASP A 172 20.57 5.63 7.50
CA ASP A 172 21.45 4.55 7.93
C ASP A 172 21.59 4.63 9.46
N ARG A 173 20.90 3.71 10.16
CA ARG A 173 20.85 3.65 11.63
C ARG A 173 21.70 2.52 12.17
N SER A 174 21.73 1.38 11.46
CA SER A 174 22.62 0.25 11.71
C SER A 174 22.68 -0.68 10.48
N GLU A 175 23.52 -1.73 10.53
CA GLU A 175 23.62 -2.74 9.46
C GLU A 175 22.29 -3.43 9.12
N GLU A 176 21.38 -3.59 10.10
CA GLU A 176 20.04 -4.18 9.89
C GLU A 176 18.90 -3.14 9.85
N ASP A 177 19.18 -1.85 10.09
CA ASP A 177 18.18 -0.78 10.17
C ASP A 177 18.59 0.40 9.28
N TRP A 178 18.14 0.33 8.03
CA TRP A 178 18.46 1.31 7.01
C TRP A 178 17.40 1.31 5.90
N ILE A 179 17.28 2.45 5.21
CA ILE A 179 16.51 2.60 3.97
C ILE A 179 17.28 3.44 2.96
N LEU A 180 17.09 3.13 1.69
CA LEU A 180 17.54 3.90 0.54
C LEU A 180 16.42 3.90 -0.50
N CYS A 181 15.79 5.04 -0.73
CA CYS A 181 14.79 5.23 -1.78
C CYS A 181 15.33 6.18 -2.83
N THR A 182 15.19 5.82 -4.09
CA THR A 182 15.60 6.63 -5.26
C THR A 182 14.59 6.48 -6.39
N VAL A 183 14.53 7.45 -7.30
CA VAL A 183 13.89 7.27 -8.61
C VAL A 183 14.95 7.45 -9.67
N LYS A 184 15.11 6.45 -10.54
CA LYS A 184 16.03 6.51 -11.69
C LYS A 184 15.48 5.67 -12.82
N ASN A 185 15.71 6.09 -14.06
CA ASN A 185 15.24 5.39 -15.27
C ASN A 185 13.75 4.99 -15.17
N THR A 186 12.90 5.95 -14.78
CA THR A 186 11.44 5.76 -14.64
C THR A 186 11.04 4.59 -13.72
N LYS A 187 11.87 4.28 -12.72
CA LYS A 187 11.58 3.30 -11.67
C LYS A 187 11.80 3.91 -10.30
N PHE A 188 10.88 3.67 -9.38
CA PHE A 188 11.14 3.83 -7.96
C PHE A 188 11.89 2.60 -7.46
N GLU A 189 13.03 2.81 -6.81
CA GLU A 189 13.84 1.77 -6.20
C GLU A 189 14.01 2.04 -4.71
N GLY A 190 13.45 1.18 -3.87
CA GLY A 190 13.57 1.18 -2.43
C GLY A 190 14.35 -0.03 -1.94
N ARG A 191 15.47 0.18 -1.25
CA ARG A 191 16.27 -0.88 -0.62
C ARG A 191 16.30 -0.66 0.88
N CYS A 192 16.23 -1.72 1.66
CA CYS A 192 16.17 -1.58 3.11
C CYS A 192 16.60 -2.84 3.87
N GLY A 193 16.86 -2.67 5.17
CA GLY A 193 17.09 -3.80 6.08
C GLY A 193 15.86 -4.68 6.29
N VAL A 194 16.04 -5.87 6.86
CA VAL A 194 15.01 -6.94 6.96
C VAL A 194 13.63 -6.49 7.45
N ARG A 195 13.58 -5.49 8.35
CA ARG A 195 12.34 -5.02 9.01
C ARG A 195 11.87 -3.65 8.53
N ASN A 196 12.56 -3.05 7.56
CA ASN A 196 12.34 -1.67 7.13
C ASN A 196 11.45 -1.57 5.88
N LEU A 197 10.99 -2.67 5.30
CA LEU A 197 10.11 -2.60 4.13
C LEU A 197 8.83 -1.77 4.37
N PRO A 198 8.16 -1.85 5.54
CA PRO A 198 7.03 -0.95 5.83
C PRO A 198 7.40 0.54 5.75
N GLU A 199 8.65 0.90 6.08
CA GLU A 199 9.14 2.29 5.97
C GLU A 199 9.31 2.69 4.50
N VAL A 200 9.86 1.79 3.66
CA VAL A 200 9.99 2.01 2.21
C VAL A 200 8.62 2.15 1.53
N LEU A 201 7.66 1.30 1.86
CA LEU A 201 6.30 1.36 1.31
C LEU A 201 5.62 2.68 1.66
N LYS A 202 5.77 3.16 2.90
CA LYS A 202 5.28 4.49 3.32
C LYS A 202 5.93 5.63 2.56
N VAL A 203 7.23 5.55 2.29
CA VAL A 203 7.93 6.56 1.48
C VAL A 203 7.32 6.62 0.08
N PHE A 204 7.14 5.46 -0.58
CA PHE A 204 6.54 5.43 -1.91
C PHE A 204 5.11 5.99 -1.88
N ARG A 205 4.27 5.51 -0.97
CA ARG A 205 2.89 5.96 -0.79
C ARG A 205 2.77 7.46 -0.58
N HIS A 206 3.52 8.02 0.37
CA HIS A 206 3.52 9.47 0.60
C HIS A 206 3.97 10.24 -0.63
N TRP A 207 4.98 9.74 -1.35
CA TRP A 207 5.43 10.39 -2.57
C TRP A 207 4.35 10.38 -3.67
N VAL A 208 3.60 9.29 -3.83
CA VAL A 208 2.45 9.23 -4.75
C VAL A 208 1.45 10.32 -4.38
N ILE A 209 1.05 10.38 -3.10
CA ILE A 209 0.07 11.35 -2.58
C ILE A 209 0.54 12.80 -2.78
N GLU A 210 1.83 13.07 -2.60
CA GLU A 210 2.40 14.41 -2.81
C GLU A 210 2.37 14.86 -4.29
N ASN A 211 2.29 13.90 -5.23
CA ASN A 211 2.24 14.14 -6.66
C ASN A 211 0.87 13.90 -7.29
N GLU A 212 -0.12 13.42 -6.52
CA GLU A 212 -1.49 13.37 -6.99
C GLU A 212 -1.94 14.79 -7.36
N PRO A 213 -2.59 14.97 -8.53
CA PRO A 213 -3.13 16.27 -8.89
C PRO A 213 -4.10 16.72 -7.81
N SER A 214 -3.83 17.88 -7.21
CA SER A 214 -4.75 18.49 -6.26
C SER A 214 -6.15 18.52 -6.86
N LYS A 215 -7.15 18.03 -6.14
CA LYS A 215 -8.54 18.27 -6.54
C LYS A 215 -8.72 19.78 -6.63
N ASN A 216 -9.47 20.23 -7.64
CA ASN A 216 -9.65 21.66 -7.89
C ASN A 216 -10.12 22.37 -6.62
N ASN A 217 -9.41 23.42 -6.22
CA ASN A 217 -9.83 24.25 -5.11
C ASN A 217 -11.14 24.98 -5.47
N GLU A 218 -12.21 24.66 -4.75
CA GLU A 218 -13.55 25.17 -5.03
C GLU A 218 -13.80 26.59 -4.46
N TYR A 219 -13.07 26.98 -3.41
CA TYR A 219 -13.33 28.21 -2.64
C TYR A 219 -12.08 29.09 -2.48
N ALA A 220 -12.23 30.37 -2.76
CA ALA A 220 -11.16 31.35 -2.63
C ALA A 220 -11.18 32.06 -1.27
N TRP A 221 -10.08 32.74 -0.95
CA TRP A 221 -10.03 33.63 0.21
C TRP A 221 -11.11 34.72 0.08
N ASN A 222 -11.82 35.01 1.17
CA ASN A 222 -13.00 35.88 1.23
C ASN A 222 -14.28 35.35 0.57
N ASP A 223 -14.31 34.11 0.08
CA ASP A 223 -15.59 33.51 -0.31
C ASP A 223 -16.48 33.38 0.94
N TYR A 224 -17.73 33.80 0.80
CA TYR A 224 -18.76 33.55 1.80
C TYR A 224 -19.34 32.15 1.56
N VAL A 225 -19.43 31.38 2.64
CA VAL A 225 -19.90 30.01 2.59
C VAL A 225 -20.88 29.74 3.71
N ILE A 226 -21.78 28.79 3.47
CA ILE A 226 -22.63 28.19 4.49
C ILE A 226 -22.17 26.75 4.72
N ILE A 227 -22.14 26.33 5.98
CA ILE A 227 -21.89 24.93 6.31
C ILE A 227 -23.16 24.14 5.99
N LYS A 228 -23.05 23.08 5.17
CA LYS A 228 -24.19 22.24 4.80
C LYS A 228 -24.88 21.64 6.02
N GLN A 229 -26.19 21.46 5.93
CA GLN A 229 -27.01 20.95 7.04
C GLN A 229 -26.71 19.49 7.41
N ASP A 230 -26.17 18.71 6.47
CA ASP A 230 -25.77 17.31 6.66
C ASP A 230 -24.33 17.15 7.16
N ALA A 231 -23.60 18.25 7.40
CA ALA A 231 -22.27 18.20 7.98
C ALA A 231 -22.29 17.71 9.43
N PRO A 232 -21.21 17.06 9.92
CA PRO A 232 -21.04 16.73 11.33
C PRO A 232 -21.24 17.95 12.26
N GLU A 233 -21.90 17.75 13.41
CA GLU A 233 -22.26 18.85 14.35
C GLU A 233 -21.07 19.72 14.77
N GLN A 234 -19.88 19.12 14.86
CA GLN A 234 -18.64 19.83 15.20
C GLN A 234 -18.27 20.97 14.24
N PHE A 235 -18.78 20.93 13.00
CA PHE A 235 -18.54 21.95 11.98
C PHE A 235 -19.60 23.06 11.95
N CYS A 236 -20.55 23.07 12.89
CA CYS A 236 -21.62 24.08 12.99
C CYS A 236 -22.52 24.18 11.73
N PRO A 237 -23.29 23.12 11.40
CA PRO A 237 -24.21 23.11 10.25
C PRO A 237 -25.16 24.31 10.21
N GLY A 238 -25.34 24.90 9.02
CA GLY A 238 -26.21 26.04 8.79
C GLY A 238 -25.63 27.41 9.15
N GLU A 239 -24.45 27.47 9.78
CA GLU A 239 -23.77 28.75 10.03
C GLU A 239 -23.10 29.29 8.77
N ILE A 240 -23.09 30.61 8.65
CA ILE A 240 -22.45 31.34 7.54
C ILE A 240 -21.14 31.94 8.04
N GLY A 241 -20.08 31.73 7.28
CA GLY A 241 -18.76 32.30 7.55
C GLY A 241 -18.04 32.74 6.28
N VAL A 242 -16.82 33.23 6.47
CA VAL A 242 -15.93 33.64 5.39
C VAL A 242 -14.68 32.78 5.40
N VAL A 243 -14.23 32.36 4.22
CA VAL A 243 -12.98 31.62 4.06
C VAL A 243 -11.80 32.55 4.34
N CYS A 244 -10.99 32.21 5.35
CA CYS A 244 -9.79 32.95 5.76
C CYS A 244 -8.53 32.08 5.86
N GLY A 245 -8.56 30.91 5.22
CA GLY A 245 -7.43 30.00 5.14
C GLY A 245 -7.82 28.74 4.39
N MET A 246 -6.85 28.09 3.77
CA MET A 246 -7.07 26.85 3.04
C MET A 246 -5.79 26.05 2.96
N SER A 247 -5.93 24.74 3.02
CA SER A 247 -4.83 23.79 2.87
C SER A 247 -5.36 22.50 2.25
N GLU A 248 -4.62 21.97 1.29
CA GLU A 248 -4.84 20.63 0.76
C GLU A 248 -4.56 19.56 1.83
N ILE A 249 -5.34 18.47 1.81
CA ILE A 249 -5.17 17.31 2.66
C ILE A 249 -4.11 16.40 2.07
N LYS A 250 -2.96 16.30 2.75
CA LYS A 250 -1.80 15.49 2.32
C LYS A 250 -1.56 14.25 3.18
N PHE A 251 -2.33 14.08 4.25
CA PHE A 251 -2.12 13.01 5.24
C PHE A 251 -3.44 12.34 5.60
N GLU A 252 -3.43 11.03 5.78
CA GLU A 252 -4.64 10.22 5.98
C GLU A 252 -5.30 10.41 7.35
N ASP A 253 -4.51 10.65 8.38
CA ASP A 253 -5.02 10.99 9.70
C ASP A 253 -5.84 12.28 9.66
N ILE A 254 -5.36 13.28 8.90
CA ILE A 254 -6.10 14.50 8.61
C ILE A 254 -7.35 14.18 7.76
N ALA A 255 -7.23 13.37 6.71
CA ALA A 255 -8.38 12.98 5.87
C ALA A 255 -9.50 12.35 6.72
N LYS A 256 -9.14 11.44 7.63
CA LYS A 256 -10.04 10.80 8.60
C LYS A 256 -10.65 11.80 9.59
N GLU A 257 -9.85 12.71 10.15
CA GLU A 257 -10.30 13.76 11.08
C GLU A 257 -11.40 14.63 10.46
N PHE A 258 -11.28 14.93 9.16
CA PHE A 258 -12.17 15.82 8.43
C PHE A 258 -13.20 15.10 7.55
N PHE A 259 -13.33 13.77 7.67
CA PHE A 259 -14.26 12.95 6.88
C PHE A 259 -14.15 13.18 5.36
N SER A 260 -12.92 13.33 4.89
CA SER A 260 -12.58 13.64 3.49
C SER A 260 -11.54 12.67 2.96
N GLU A 261 -11.09 12.90 1.73
CA GLU A 261 -10.07 12.11 1.05
C GLU A 261 -8.78 12.91 0.90
N LEU A 262 -7.68 12.24 0.55
CA LEU A 262 -6.45 12.90 0.14
C LEU A 262 -6.70 13.76 -1.11
N GLY A 263 -5.97 14.87 -1.22
CA GLY A 263 -6.14 15.85 -2.31
C GLY A 263 -7.39 16.74 -2.17
N ASP A 264 -8.33 16.45 -1.27
CA ASP A 264 -9.40 17.39 -0.92
C ASP A 264 -8.84 18.62 -0.17
N TRP A 265 -9.65 19.67 -0.04
CA TRP A 265 -9.25 20.91 0.64
C TRP A 265 -9.96 21.07 1.99
N ILE A 266 -9.18 21.49 2.99
CA ILE A 266 -9.67 22.01 4.28
C ILE A 266 -9.65 23.54 4.21
N TYR A 267 -10.72 24.15 4.67
CA TYR A 267 -10.86 25.60 4.75
C TYR A 267 -10.95 26.04 6.21
N ILE A 268 -10.35 27.18 6.51
CA ILE A 268 -10.55 27.89 7.77
C ILE A 268 -11.70 28.86 7.55
N ILE A 269 -12.78 28.67 8.30
CA ILE A 269 -14.00 29.48 8.20
C ILE A 269 -14.10 30.36 9.44
N LYS A 270 -14.12 31.67 9.21
CA LYS A 270 -14.34 32.67 10.26
C LYS A 270 -15.79 33.09 10.30
N PHE A 271 -16.45 32.87 11.43
CA PHE A 271 -17.82 33.29 11.66
C PHE A 271 -17.90 34.76 12.07
N LYS A 272 -19.11 35.36 11.99
CA LYS A 272 -19.37 36.74 12.43
C LYS A 272 -19.02 36.96 13.92
N THR A 273 -19.04 35.92 14.74
CA THR A 273 -18.64 35.94 16.16
C THR A 273 -17.13 36.07 16.37
N GLY A 274 -16.33 35.89 15.32
CA GLY A 274 -14.86 35.82 15.39
C GLY A 274 -14.31 34.43 15.67
N ARG A 275 -15.17 33.43 15.94
CA ARG A 275 -14.78 32.02 16.03
C ARG A 275 -14.32 31.52 14.68
N GLU A 276 -13.27 30.70 14.68
CA GLU A 276 -12.74 30.03 13.50
C GLU A 276 -12.89 28.51 13.66
N ILE A 277 -13.21 27.83 12.56
CA ILE A 277 -13.21 26.37 12.48
C ILE A 277 -12.44 25.92 11.24
N ARG A 278 -11.98 24.67 11.26
CA ARG A 278 -11.48 23.97 10.08
C ARG A 278 -12.55 23.00 9.61
N VAL A 279 -12.79 22.94 8.31
CA VAL A 279 -13.83 22.07 7.72
C VAL A 279 -13.45 21.70 6.29
N ALA A 280 -13.76 20.46 5.88
CA ALA A 280 -13.53 20.01 4.51
C ALA A 280 -14.50 20.67 3.52
N GLY A 281 -14.02 20.97 2.30
CA GLY A 281 -14.80 21.63 1.24
C GLY A 281 -16.12 20.94 0.90
N ARG A 282 -16.18 19.61 1.01
CA ARG A 282 -17.39 18.82 0.79
C ARG A 282 -18.58 19.24 1.65
N PHE A 283 -18.33 19.86 2.82
CA PHE A 283 -19.34 20.35 3.76
C PHE A 283 -19.66 21.83 3.60
N LEU A 284 -19.13 22.49 2.55
CA LEU A 284 -19.37 23.90 2.25
C LEU A 284 -20.28 24.04 1.03
N GLU A 285 -21.02 25.14 0.99
CA GLU A 285 -21.69 25.66 -0.21
C GLU A 285 -21.42 27.16 -0.34
N LYS A 286 -21.29 27.65 -1.57
CA LYS A 286 -21.15 29.10 -1.83
C LYS A 286 -22.41 29.82 -1.35
N TYR A 287 -22.20 30.88 -0.58
CA TYR A 287 -23.25 31.72 -0.06
C TYR A 287 -23.05 33.16 -0.57
N SER A 288 -24.07 33.71 -1.19
CA SER A 288 -24.11 35.12 -1.58
C SER A 288 -25.20 35.80 -0.76
N GLU A 289 -24.86 36.83 0.02
CA GLU A 289 -25.87 37.72 0.59
C GLU A 289 -26.58 38.42 -0.59
N VAL A 290 -27.89 38.17 -0.74
CA VAL A 290 -28.77 38.90 -1.67
C VAL A 290 -29.08 40.29 -1.12
#